data_AF-A0A5K0YS64-F1
#
_entry.id   AF-A0A5K0YS64-F1
#
_cell.length_a   1.000
_cell.length_b   1.000
_cell.length_c   1.000
_cell.angle_alpha   90.00
_cell.angle_beta   90.00
_cell.angle_gamma   90.00
#
_symmetry.space_group_name_H-M   'P 1'
#
loop_
_entity.id
_entity.type
_entity.pdbx_description
1 polymer ?
#
loop_
_entity_poly.entity_id
_entity_poly.type
_entity_poly.pdbx_seq_one_letter_code
_entity_poly.pdbx_strand_id
1 'polypeptide(L)'
;MGGSLKEELGVLDGDSFVALLSKLIGESRYVQNNPPELVPQEDRVVRHLLDALAPYSKEQGGPLLLNHASFVEGRGNLIVEYPGTVPGKVLSFVGSHMDVVTANPDDW
;
A
#
# COMPACT_ATOMS: atom_id res chain seq x y z
N MET A 1 13.17 0.95 -31.37
CA MET A 1 12.53 -0.38 -31.27
C MET A 1 11.77 -0.38 -29.96
N GLY A 2 10.46 -0.11 -29.99
CA GLY A 2 9.63 -0.20 -28.78
C GLY A 2 9.09 -1.61 -28.72
N GLY A 3 9.42 -2.35 -27.66
CA GLY A 3 8.73 -3.60 -27.36
C GLY A 3 7.25 -3.29 -27.10
N SER A 4 6.38 -4.29 -27.20
CA SER A 4 5.02 -4.07 -26.72
C SER A 4 5.08 -3.75 -25.22
N LEU A 5 4.23 -2.84 -24.73
CA LEU A 5 4.17 -2.49 -23.30
C LEU A 5 4.09 -3.73 -22.39
N LYS A 6 3.45 -4.80 -22.88
CA LYS A 6 3.33 -6.08 -22.18
C LYS A 6 4.68 -6.82 -22.04
N GLU A 7 5.58 -6.67 -23.02
CA GLU A 7 6.93 -7.23 -22.95
C GLU A 7 7.80 -6.45 -21.96
N GLU A 8 7.63 -5.13 -21.88
CA GLU A 8 8.36 -4.26 -20.95
C GLU A 8 7.87 -4.39 -19.50
N LEU A 9 6.55 -4.45 -19.29
CA LEU A 9 5.95 -4.66 -17.95
C LEU A 9 6.09 -6.09 -17.45
N GLY A 10 6.31 -7.05 -18.36
CA GLY A 10 6.32 -8.46 -18.04
C GLY A 10 4.95 -8.98 -17.59
N VAL A 11 4.97 -10.08 -16.83
CA VAL A 11 3.77 -10.69 -16.23
C VAL A 11 3.76 -10.37 -14.74
N LEU A 12 2.59 -10.09 -14.19
CA LEU A 12 2.41 -9.96 -12.74
C LEU A 12 2.92 -11.22 -12.05
N ASP A 13 3.80 -11.06 -11.08
CA ASP A 13 4.15 -12.13 -10.16
C ASP A 13 2.94 -12.42 -9.24
N GLY A 14 2.17 -13.44 -9.62
CA GLY A 14 0.95 -13.83 -8.91
C GLY A 14 1.22 -14.33 -7.50
N ASP A 15 2.34 -15.02 -7.28
CA ASP A 15 2.66 -15.58 -5.96
C ASP A 15 3.01 -14.47 -4.98
N SER A 16 3.85 -13.51 -5.40
CA SER A 16 4.18 -12.33 -4.60
C SER A 16 2.94 -11.46 -4.33
N PHE A 17 2.07 -11.29 -5.33
CA PHE A 17 0.83 -10.53 -5.18
C PHE A 17 -0.12 -11.19 -4.16
N VAL A 18 -0.40 -12.48 -4.31
CA VAL A 18 -1.30 -13.22 -3.40
C VAL A 18 -0.73 -13.27 -1.99
N ALA A 19 0.59 -13.45 -1.84
CA ALA A 19 1.24 -13.45 -0.54
C ALA A 19 1.09 -12.10 0.19
N LEU A 20 1.29 -10.97 -0.51
CA LEU A 20 1.07 -9.64 0.07
C LEU A 20 -0.40 -9.42 0.40
N LEU A 21 -1.30 -9.70 -0.54
CA LEU A 21 -2.75 -9.52 -0.36
C LEU A 21 -3.26 -10.33 0.84
N SER A 22 -2.78 -11.56 1.04
CA SER A 22 -3.14 -12.40 2.19
C SER A 22 -2.75 -11.74 3.52
N LYS A 23 -1.57 -11.10 3.60
CA LYS A 23 -1.16 -10.34 4.79
C LYS A 23 -2.09 -9.15 5.03
N LEU A 24 -2.44 -8.41 3.98
CA LEU A 24 -3.33 -7.24 4.09
C LEU A 24 -4.74 -7.64 4.55
N ILE A 25 -5.31 -8.71 3.98
CA ILE A 25 -6.59 -9.27 4.41
C ILE A 25 -6.52 -9.76 5.86
N GLY A 26 -5.38 -10.31 6.28
CA GLY A 26 -5.14 -10.72 7.66
C GLY A 26 -5.26 -9.57 8.68
N GLU A 27 -5.07 -8.32 8.25
CA GLU A 27 -5.25 -7.14 9.10
C GLU A 27 -6.69 -6.60 9.11
N SER A 28 -7.60 -7.15 8.30
CA SER A 28 -8.99 -6.67 8.12
C SER A 28 -9.71 -6.38 9.43
N ARG A 29 -9.59 -7.27 10.43
CA ARG A 29 -10.13 -7.11 11.79
C ARG A 29 -9.78 -5.75 12.42
N TYR A 30 -8.55 -5.28 12.23
CA TYR A 30 -7.99 -4.10 12.89
C TYR A 30 -8.18 -2.81 12.11
N VAL A 31 -8.58 -2.91 10.84
CA VAL A 31 -8.84 -1.76 9.97
C VAL A 31 -10.34 -1.55 9.74
N GLN A 32 -11.21 -2.23 10.49
CA GLN A 32 -12.64 -1.94 10.50
C GLN A 32 -12.92 -0.51 10.99
N ASN A 33 -13.85 0.17 10.32
CA ASN A 33 -14.20 1.55 10.59
C ASN A 33 -15.64 1.66 11.13
N ASN A 34 -15.78 1.69 12.46
CA ASN A 34 -17.01 1.97 13.17
C ASN A 34 -16.68 2.56 14.55
N PRO A 35 -16.26 3.83 14.60
CA PRO A 35 -15.90 4.49 15.85
C PRO A 35 -17.11 4.74 16.76
N PRO A 36 -16.92 4.77 18.09
CA PRO A 36 -15.63 4.71 18.78
C PRO A 36 -15.07 3.30 18.99
N GLU A 37 -15.86 2.24 18.79
CA GLU A 37 -15.47 0.87 19.13
C GLU A 37 -14.38 0.32 18.19
N LEU A 38 -14.46 0.67 16.90
CA LEU A 38 -13.54 0.22 15.87
C LEU A 38 -12.93 1.43 15.17
N VAL A 39 -11.76 1.85 15.65
CA VAL A 39 -10.92 2.84 15.00
C VAL A 39 -9.88 2.11 14.16
N PRO A 40 -9.79 2.36 12.84
CA PRO A 40 -8.82 1.71 11.98
C PRO A 40 -7.38 1.92 12.46
N GLN A 41 -6.54 0.90 12.28
CA GLN A 41 -5.12 0.90 12.59
C GLN A 41 -4.29 0.68 11.31
N GLU A 42 -4.35 1.63 10.37
CA GLU A 42 -3.71 1.56 9.05
C GLU A 42 -2.19 1.30 9.10
N ASP A 43 -1.50 1.67 10.19
CA ASP A 43 -0.07 1.40 10.37
C ASP A 43 0.28 -0.10 10.31
N ARG A 44 -0.69 -0.98 10.63
CA ARG A 44 -0.53 -2.44 10.48
C ARG A 44 -0.36 -2.84 9.02
N VAL A 45 -1.16 -2.24 8.13
CA VAL A 45 -1.08 -2.45 6.69
C VAL A 45 0.18 -1.79 6.13
N VAL A 46 0.48 -0.55 6.53
CA VAL A 46 1.66 0.19 6.07
C VAL A 46 2.93 -0.61 6.34
N ARG A 47 3.04 -1.30 7.48
CA ARG A 47 4.20 -2.17 7.79
C ARG A 47 4.41 -3.25 6.72
N HIS A 48 3.37 -3.96 6.31
CA HIS A 48 3.47 -5.00 5.27
C HIS A 48 3.89 -4.41 3.91
N LEU A 49 3.41 -3.19 3.60
CA LEU A 49 3.78 -2.49 2.37
C LEU A 49 5.24 -2.02 2.41
N LEU A 50 5.71 -1.47 3.53
CA LEU A 50 7.10 -1.09 3.72
C LEU A 50 8.03 -2.29 3.57
N ASP A 51 7.69 -3.44 4.17
CA ASP A 51 8.46 -4.66 4.03
C ASP A 51 8.53 -5.15 2.57
N ALA A 52 7.43 -5.06 1.84
CA ALA A 52 7.37 -5.45 0.43
C ALA A 52 8.14 -4.49 -0.50
N LEU A 53 8.13 -3.19 -0.18
CA LEU A 53 8.77 -2.15 -0.99
C LEU A 53 10.22 -1.87 -0.59
N ALA A 54 10.66 -2.33 0.58
CA ALA A 54 12.00 -2.14 1.13
C ALA A 54 13.12 -2.42 0.11
N PRO A 55 13.13 -3.54 -0.64
CA PRO A 55 14.16 -3.83 -1.65
C PRO A 55 14.25 -2.80 -2.79
N TYR A 56 13.16 -2.06 -3.03
CA TYR A 56 13.08 -1.05 -4.09
C TYR A 56 13.27 0.38 -3.57
N SER A 57 13.47 0.56 -2.27
CA SER A 57 13.65 1.86 -1.65
C SER A 57 15.02 2.48 -2.00
N LYS A 58 15.10 3.80 -2.00
CA LYS A 58 16.35 4.56 -2.17
C LYS A 58 17.42 4.17 -1.15
N GLU A 59 17.01 3.88 0.08
CA GLU A 59 17.91 3.43 1.16
C GLU A 59 18.59 2.10 0.83
N GLN A 60 17.93 1.23 0.06
CA GLN A 60 18.46 -0.06 -0.39
C GLN A 60 18.97 -0.03 -1.84
N GLY A 61 19.19 1.16 -2.41
CA GLY A 61 19.72 1.34 -3.76
C GLY A 61 18.68 1.28 -4.89
N GLY A 62 17.40 1.11 -4.56
CA GLY A 62 16.29 1.17 -5.51
C GLY A 62 15.84 2.61 -5.83
N PRO A 63 14.81 2.78 -6.67
CA PRO A 63 14.38 4.10 -7.11
C PRO A 63 13.30 4.76 -6.25
N LEU A 64 12.64 4.02 -5.36
CA LEU A 64 11.45 4.51 -4.65
C LEU A 64 11.81 5.36 -3.43
N LEU A 65 11.13 6.50 -3.29
CA LEU A 65 11.10 7.25 -2.04
C LEU A 65 9.86 6.81 -1.26
N LEU A 66 10.06 6.33 -0.04
CA LEU A 66 8.99 5.84 0.84
C LEU A 66 8.83 6.84 1.99
N ASN A 67 7.62 7.37 2.17
CA ASN A 67 7.30 8.31 3.24
C ASN A 67 6.07 7.82 4.01
N HIS A 68 6.26 7.46 5.28
CA HIS A 68 5.19 7.10 6.19
C HIS A 68 4.77 8.34 7.00
N ALA A 69 3.65 8.95 6.61
CA ALA A 69 3.13 10.17 7.21
C ALA A 69 1.97 9.84 8.17
N SER A 70 2.10 10.19 9.44
CA SER A 70 1.07 9.94 10.45
C SER A 70 0.58 11.26 11.08
N PHE A 71 -0.73 11.44 11.09
CA PHE A 71 -1.41 12.60 11.72
C PHE A 71 -2.18 12.20 12.98
N VAL A 72 -2.52 10.91 13.09
CA VAL A 72 -3.18 10.28 14.24
C VAL A 72 -2.45 8.96 14.47
N GLU A 73 -2.07 8.69 15.72
CA GLU A 73 -1.36 7.46 16.08
C GLU A 73 -2.11 6.22 15.57
N GLY A 74 -1.39 5.29 14.93
CA GLY A 74 -1.96 4.08 14.35
C GLY A 74 -2.60 4.25 12.97
N ARG A 75 -2.82 5.48 12.50
CA ARG A 75 -3.54 5.80 11.25
C ARG A 75 -2.66 6.45 10.18
N GLY A 76 -1.45 5.93 10.01
CA GLY A 76 -0.51 6.47 9.05
C GLY A 76 -0.88 6.20 7.59
N ASN A 77 -0.37 7.07 6.72
CA ASN A 77 -0.46 6.99 5.27
C ASN A 77 0.91 6.62 4.72
N LEU A 78 0.96 5.78 3.70
CA LEU A 78 2.19 5.52 2.96
C LEU A 78 2.15 6.25 1.62
N ILE A 79 3.10 7.15 1.42
CA ILE A 79 3.33 7.84 0.15
C ILE A 79 4.54 7.17 -0.52
N VAL A 80 4.32 6.65 -1.72
CA VAL A 80 5.35 6.00 -2.54
C VAL A 80 5.59 6.86 -3.76
N GLU A 81 6.80 7.39 -3.89
CA GLU A 81 7.17 8.22 -5.03
C GLU A 81 8.20 7.51 -5.91
N TYR A 82 7.96 7.56 -7.22
CA TYR A 82 8.93 7.16 -8.24
C TYR A 82 9.37 8.41 -9.02
N PRO A 83 10.59 8.93 -8.80
CA PRO A 83 11.01 10.19 -9.38
C PRO A 83 11.02 10.15 -10.92
N GLY A 84 10.20 11.03 -11.53
CA GLY A 84 10.20 11.25 -12.97
C GLY A 84 11.40 12.08 -13.44
N THR A 85 11.58 12.16 -14.76
CA THR A 85 12.69 12.90 -15.39
C THR A 85 12.36 14.33 -15.78
N VAL A 86 11.07 14.72 -15.76
CA VAL A 86 10.61 16.06 -16.14
C VAL A 86 10.26 16.88 -14.89
N PRO A 87 10.98 17.98 -14.62
CA PRO A 87 10.73 18.82 -13.44
C PRO A 87 9.30 19.40 -13.43
N GLY A 88 8.68 19.42 -12.25
CA GLY A 88 7.36 20.04 -12.03
C GLY A 88 6.16 19.29 -12.65
N LYS A 89 6.37 18.08 -13.19
CA LYS A 89 5.30 17.20 -13.67
C LYS A 89 5.10 16.06 -12.69
N VAL A 90 3.86 15.90 -12.24
CA VAL A 90 3.47 14.85 -11.29
C VAL A 90 2.23 14.16 -11.82
N LEU A 91 2.26 12.83 -11.83
CA LEU A 91 1.08 11.98 -11.93
C LEU A 91 0.93 11.26 -10.60
N SER A 92 -0.25 11.33 -10.00
CA SER A 92 -0.52 10.70 -8.72
C SER A 92 -1.72 9.76 -8.85
N PHE A 93 -1.56 8.55 -8.32
CA PHE A 93 -2.65 7.64 -8.06
C PHE A 93 -3.02 7.82 -6.60
N VAL A 94 -4.05 8.64 -6.35
CA VAL A 94 -4.54 8.92 -4.99
C VAL A 94 -5.76 8.04 -4.74
N GLY A 95 -5.69 7.21 -3.70
CA GLY A 95 -6.70 6.22 -3.38
C GLY A 95 -6.08 5.02 -2.69
N SER A 96 -6.80 3.89 -2.68
CA SER A 96 -6.44 2.68 -1.91
C SER A 96 -6.52 2.87 -0.40
N HIS A 97 -7.65 3.39 0.08
CA HIS A 97 -7.94 3.36 1.51
C HIS A 97 -8.02 1.90 1.99
N MET A 98 -7.46 1.65 3.18
CA MET A 98 -7.29 0.30 3.71
C MET A 98 -8.28 0.00 4.84
N ASP A 99 -9.02 1.01 5.29
CA ASP A 99 -10.11 0.81 6.20
C ASP A 99 -11.27 0.05 5.52
N VAL A 100 -11.90 -0.82 6.27
CA VAL A 100 -12.99 -1.67 5.78
C VAL A 100 -14.26 -1.40 6.58
N VAL A 101 -15.40 -1.73 5.98
CA VAL A 101 -16.68 -1.74 6.70
C VAL A 101 -16.64 -2.79 7.81
N THR A 102 -17.41 -2.55 8.87
CA THR A 102 -17.48 -3.49 9.98
C THR A 102 -18.17 -4.78 9.56
N ALA A 103 -17.54 -5.91 9.88
CA ALA A 103 -18.14 -7.23 9.78
C ALA A 103 -18.88 -7.51 11.08
N ASN A 104 -20.22 -7.63 11.01
CA ASN A 104 -21.04 -8.04 12.14
C ASN A 104 -21.36 -9.54 12.03
N PRO A 105 -20.89 -10.36 12.98
CA PRO A 105 -21.22 -11.77 12.99
C PRO A 105 -22.70 -12.12 13.25
N ASP A 106 -23.56 -11.16 13.50
CA ASP A 106 -24.99 -11.44 13.66
C ASP A 106 -25.80 -11.13 12.38
N ASP A 107 -25.18 -10.47 11.39
CA ASP A 107 -25.84 -10.00 10.15
C ASP A 107 -25.52 -10.85 8.90
N TRP A 108 -24.83 -11.99 9.05
CA TRP A 108 -24.47 -12.96 7.99
C TRP A 108 -25.14 -14.32 8.24
#